data_AF-A0A7U2EWI1-F1
#
_entry.id   AF-A0A7U2EWI1-F1
#
_cell.length_a   1.000
_cell.length_b   1.000
_cell.length_c   1.000
_cell.angle_alpha   90.00
_cell.angle_beta   90.00
_cell.angle_gamma   90.00
#
_symmetry.space_group_name_H-M   'P 1'
#
loop_
_entity.id
_entity.type
_entity.pdbx_description
1 polymer ?
#
loop_
_entity_poly.entity_id
_entity_poly.type
_entity_poly.pdbx_seq_one_letter_code
_entity_poly.pdbx_strand_id
1 'polypeptide(L)'
;MNAEKPAMAKSAPTSTRNLLKGAFKRSWEKPAPPKKLLADRVSVLLKSPVGRDFTLKTASGVLFSIHSVMLIGGPKMLEEYVFPGGATQAHPPTEVDLPSHHHPILIDRLVTFLYTSEYQFDPKGREAQELKRGNFDLYTATHVPADNPPSAAVTALVGIRRNMYSLLMFALAEELAYPALQTSAYDALVGSLLLRRHLPIDTLKELVEATFAPPGDPARICKDDAGVLQNMVVASVIAYEAKNWNEQSRKDWTESIQAPGYAPFWTAYNTALAENEDLLKEAQIAKETAARRAKAAADREAAMQLMGHGDSNGSPPPRKNRGIKKTRKKSAVRERKEKRDKARDANAGGSDADMDMEI
;
A
#
# COMPACT_ATOMS: atom_id res chain seq x y z
N MET A 1 5.05 -39.89 32.54
CA MET A 1 5.87 -38.65 32.54
C MET A 1 6.55 -38.53 31.18
N ASN A 2 6.02 -37.69 30.29
CA ASN A 2 6.66 -37.42 29.00
C ASN A 2 7.67 -36.30 29.20
N ALA A 3 8.96 -36.63 29.16
CA ALA A 3 10.01 -35.63 29.14
C ALA A 3 10.03 -34.96 27.76
N GLU A 4 9.62 -33.69 27.70
CA GLU A 4 9.83 -32.86 26.52
C GLU A 4 11.33 -32.78 26.22
N LYS A 5 11.73 -33.17 25.01
CA LYS A 5 13.10 -32.97 24.55
C LYS A 5 13.40 -31.46 24.51
N PRO A 6 14.53 -31.01 25.06
CA PRO A 6 14.90 -29.60 24.97
C PRO A 6 15.06 -29.23 23.49
N ALA A 7 14.37 -28.17 23.07
CA ALA A 7 14.52 -27.60 21.74
C ALA A 7 16.00 -27.26 21.51
N MET A 8 16.65 -27.91 20.55
CA MET A 8 18.04 -27.61 20.22
C MET A 8 18.14 -26.13 19.82
N ALA A 9 18.92 -25.36 20.59
CA ALA A 9 19.19 -23.96 20.31
C ALA A 9 19.67 -23.79 18.86
N LYS A 10 19.05 -22.88 18.13
CA LYS A 10 19.44 -22.55 16.76
C LYS A 10 20.89 -22.08 16.75
N SER A 11 21.70 -22.66 15.86
CA SER A 11 23.12 -22.32 15.74
C SER A 11 23.24 -20.91 15.18
N ALA A 12 23.97 -20.02 15.88
CA ALA A 12 24.12 -18.63 15.47
C ALA A 12 24.53 -18.50 13.98
N PRO A 13 24.01 -17.50 13.24
CA PRO A 13 24.20 -17.39 11.79
C PRO A 13 25.67 -17.38 11.34
N THR A 14 26.56 -16.83 12.17
CA THR A 14 28.00 -16.74 11.91
C THR A 14 28.82 -17.86 12.55
N SER A 15 28.20 -18.80 13.26
CA SER A 15 28.92 -19.90 13.90
C SER A 15 29.53 -20.84 12.86
N THR A 16 30.73 -21.37 13.15
CA THR A 16 31.41 -22.36 12.30
C THR A 16 30.48 -23.54 11.96
N ARG A 17 29.68 -24.01 12.92
CA ARG A 17 28.71 -25.09 12.71
C ARG A 17 27.62 -24.73 11.69
N ASN A 18 27.12 -23.50 11.69
CA ASN A 18 26.11 -23.04 10.73
C ASN A 18 26.70 -22.86 9.32
N LEU A 19 27.92 -22.31 9.24
CA LEU A 19 28.64 -22.15 7.97
C LEU A 19 28.94 -23.51 7.31
N LEU A 20 29.43 -24.48 8.08
CA LEU A 20 29.68 -25.85 7.60
C LEU A 20 28.38 -26.55 7.20
N LYS A 21 27.25 -26.33 7.90
CA LYS A 21 25.93 -26.84 7.48
C LYS A 21 25.53 -26.27 6.12
N GLY A 22 25.76 -25.00 5.85
CA GLY A 22 25.46 -24.43 4.54
C GLY A 22 26.38 -24.95 3.44
N ALA A 23 27.69 -25.10 3.72
CA ALA A 23 28.65 -25.64 2.77
C ALA A 23 28.35 -27.10 2.37
N PHE A 24 28.02 -27.95 3.35
CA PHE A 24 27.85 -29.39 3.11
C PHE A 24 26.41 -29.85 2.91
N LYS A 25 25.41 -29.13 3.46
CA LYS A 25 23.99 -29.52 3.42
C LYS A 25 23.08 -28.52 2.70
N ARG A 26 23.63 -27.44 2.14
CA ARG A 26 22.88 -26.33 1.49
C ARG A 26 21.79 -25.72 2.38
N SER A 27 21.94 -25.85 3.69
CA SER A 27 21.04 -25.30 4.70
C SER A 27 21.86 -24.54 5.74
N TRP A 28 21.96 -23.22 5.61
CA TRP A 28 22.48 -22.34 6.68
C TRP A 28 21.40 -21.34 7.09
N GLU A 29 21.45 -20.89 8.33
CA GLU A 29 20.76 -19.67 8.75
C GLU A 29 21.54 -18.46 8.22
N LYS A 30 20.89 -17.61 7.42
CA LYS A 30 21.53 -16.40 6.90
C LYS A 30 21.57 -15.33 8.00
N PRO A 31 22.64 -14.52 8.08
CA PRO A 31 22.62 -13.29 8.84
C PRO A 31 21.42 -12.43 8.44
N ALA A 32 20.91 -11.64 9.39
CA ALA A 32 19.86 -10.67 9.08
C ALA A 32 20.37 -9.71 7.99
N PRO A 33 19.60 -9.46 6.92
CA PRO A 33 20.01 -8.52 5.88
C PRO A 33 20.09 -7.10 6.46
N PRO A 34 20.91 -6.19 5.91
CA PRO A 34 21.06 -4.82 6.41
C PRO A 34 19.74 -4.07 6.59
N LYS A 35 18.77 -4.26 5.67
CA LYS A 35 17.43 -3.66 5.78
C LYS A 35 16.70 -4.07 7.06
N LYS A 36 16.82 -5.34 7.47
CA LYS A 36 16.22 -5.85 8.71
C LYS A 36 16.91 -5.27 9.94
N LEU A 37 18.24 -5.22 9.93
CA LEU A 37 19.02 -4.62 11.02
C LEU A 37 18.70 -3.13 11.20
N LEU A 38 18.52 -2.39 10.11
CA LEU A 38 18.09 -1.00 10.14
C LEU A 38 16.68 -0.86 10.75
N ALA A 39 15.73 -1.66 10.29
CA ALA A 39 14.37 -1.67 10.84
C ALA A 39 14.35 -2.00 12.35
N ASP A 40 15.15 -2.99 12.77
CA ASP A 40 15.29 -3.36 14.19
C ASP A 40 15.88 -2.18 14.99
N ARG A 41 16.94 -1.53 14.49
CA ARG A 41 17.57 -0.37 15.14
C ARG A 41 16.60 0.81 15.28
N VAL A 42 15.87 1.12 14.22
CA VAL A 42 14.88 2.20 14.20
C VAL A 42 13.72 1.90 15.15
N SER A 43 13.26 0.64 15.21
CA SER A 43 12.22 0.23 16.17
C SER A 43 12.67 0.38 17.63
N VAL A 44 13.95 0.11 17.91
CA VAL A 44 14.54 0.36 19.24
C VAL A 44 14.52 1.86 19.55
N LEU A 45 14.92 2.72 18.61
CA LEU A 45 14.91 4.17 18.81
C LEU A 45 13.49 4.70 19.06
N LEU A 46 12.50 4.26 18.28
CA LEU A 46 11.09 4.60 18.47
C LEU A 46 10.59 4.25 19.89
N LYS A 47 11.04 3.12 20.45
CA LYS A 47 10.64 2.65 21.79
C LYS A 47 11.48 3.25 22.93
N SER A 48 12.61 3.87 22.61
CA SER A 48 13.49 4.47 23.61
C SER A 48 12.96 5.84 24.05
N PRO A 49 12.85 6.10 25.37
CA PRO A 49 12.57 7.44 25.87
C PRO A 49 13.81 8.35 25.84
N VAL A 50 15.01 7.76 25.81
CA VAL A 50 16.29 8.48 25.87
C VAL A 50 16.46 9.35 24.63
N GLY A 51 16.68 10.65 24.83
CA GLY A 51 16.99 11.60 23.75
C GLY A 51 15.76 12.22 23.08
N ARG A 52 14.55 11.97 23.59
CA ARG A 52 13.35 12.70 23.16
C ARG A 52 13.36 14.11 23.74
N ASP A 53 13.26 15.10 22.89
CA ASP A 53 13.48 16.52 23.17
C ASP A 53 12.39 17.43 22.56
N PHE A 54 11.42 16.85 21.84
CA PHE A 54 10.30 17.58 21.25
C PHE A 54 8.96 16.85 21.50
N THR A 55 7.88 17.59 21.74
CA THR A 55 6.55 17.00 22.03
C THR A 55 5.47 17.54 21.09
N LEU A 56 4.75 16.62 20.45
CA LEU A 56 3.51 16.93 19.74
C LEU A 56 2.33 16.80 20.69
N LYS A 57 1.51 17.85 20.82
CA LYS A 57 0.33 17.86 21.69
C LYS A 57 -0.94 18.01 20.88
N THR A 58 -1.80 16.99 20.93
CA THR A 58 -3.10 17.06 20.26
C THR A 58 -4.07 17.94 21.05
N ALA A 59 -5.11 18.47 20.39
CA ALA A 59 -6.17 19.22 21.06
C ALA A 59 -6.92 18.41 22.13
N SER A 60 -6.88 17.08 22.05
CA SER A 60 -7.43 16.17 23.06
C SER A 60 -6.50 15.93 24.27
N GLY A 61 -5.33 16.58 24.33
CA GLY A 61 -4.37 16.45 25.42
C GLY A 61 -3.44 15.22 25.33
N VAL A 62 -3.56 14.39 24.31
CA VAL A 62 -2.62 13.29 24.06
C VAL A 62 -1.27 13.85 23.63
N LEU A 63 -0.19 13.39 24.27
CA LEU A 63 1.19 13.83 24.03
C LEU A 63 2.01 12.74 23.35
N PHE A 64 2.87 13.16 22.42
CA PHE A 64 3.84 12.31 21.76
C PHE A 64 5.23 12.96 21.84
N SER A 65 6.05 12.51 22.78
CA SER A 65 7.44 12.95 22.84
C SER A 65 8.27 12.16 21.84
N ILE A 66 8.99 12.87 20.97
CA ILE A 66 9.81 12.36 19.88
C ILE A 66 11.21 12.96 19.94
N HIS A 67 12.11 12.42 19.12
CA HIS A 67 13.43 13.00 18.89
C HIS A 67 13.28 14.02 17.74
N SER A 68 13.53 15.29 18.01
CA SER A 68 13.41 16.42 17.08
C SER A 68 14.17 16.17 15.78
N VAL A 69 15.33 15.50 15.85
CA VAL A 69 16.15 15.10 14.70
C VAL A 69 15.39 14.26 13.67
N MET A 70 14.33 13.55 14.08
CA MET A 70 13.49 12.75 13.18
C MET A 70 12.56 13.60 12.31
N LEU A 71 12.45 14.89 12.59
CA LEU A 71 11.72 15.83 11.75
C LEU A 71 12.55 16.32 10.56
N ILE A 72 13.88 16.21 10.62
CA ILE A 72 14.79 16.67 9.56
C ILE A 72 14.60 15.81 8.30
N GLY A 73 14.27 16.44 7.18
CA GLY A 73 13.90 15.75 5.94
C GLY A 73 12.54 15.05 6.00
N GLY A 74 11.76 15.34 7.05
CA GLY A 74 10.47 14.76 7.35
C GLY A 74 9.31 15.69 6.98
N PRO A 75 8.37 15.94 7.90
CA PRO A 75 7.27 16.89 7.68
C PRO A 75 7.80 18.33 7.71
N LYS A 76 7.83 18.97 6.55
CA LYS A 76 8.44 20.30 6.35
C LYS A 76 7.88 21.36 7.30
N MET A 77 6.58 21.36 7.53
CA MET A 77 5.94 22.32 8.44
C MET A 77 6.44 22.19 9.89
N LEU A 78 6.68 20.96 10.36
CA LEU A 78 7.20 20.72 11.71
C LEU A 78 8.72 20.96 11.76
N GLU A 79 9.45 20.61 10.70
CA GLU A 79 10.88 20.91 10.59
C GLU A 79 11.14 22.42 10.64
N GLU A 80 10.42 23.22 9.86
CA GLU A 80 10.55 24.68 9.84
C GLU A 80 10.14 25.33 11.16
N TYR A 81 9.16 24.73 11.87
CA TYR A 81 8.77 25.17 13.21
C TYR A 81 9.88 24.94 14.24
N VAL A 82 10.49 23.76 14.24
CA VAL A 82 11.51 23.38 15.23
C VAL A 82 12.89 23.96 14.89
N PHE A 83 13.20 24.10 13.61
CA PHE A 83 14.49 24.54 13.07
C PHE A 83 14.33 25.71 12.09
N PRO A 84 13.79 26.87 12.50
CA PRO A 84 13.63 28.02 11.63
C PRO A 84 14.99 28.50 11.10
N GLY A 85 15.21 28.33 9.80
CA GLY A 85 16.49 28.66 9.16
C GLY A 85 17.61 27.63 9.38
N GLY A 86 17.31 26.45 9.93
CA GLY A 86 18.23 25.32 10.09
C GLY A 86 18.50 24.90 11.55
N ALA A 87 19.33 23.88 11.72
CA ALA A 87 19.53 23.17 13.01
C ALA A 87 20.43 23.91 14.04
N THR A 88 20.84 25.15 13.77
CA THR A 88 21.83 25.87 14.59
C THR A 88 21.22 26.78 15.65
N GLN A 89 19.90 26.72 15.86
CA GLN A 89 19.23 27.53 16.87
C GLN A 89 19.65 27.12 18.29
N ALA A 90 20.01 28.11 19.12
CA ALA A 90 20.48 27.86 20.50
C ALA A 90 19.37 27.32 21.43
N HIS A 91 18.12 27.68 21.16
CA HIS A 91 16.94 27.31 21.96
C HIS A 91 15.80 26.90 21.03
N PRO A 92 15.84 25.68 20.45
CA PRO A 92 14.74 25.20 19.62
C PRO A 92 13.46 25.04 20.46
N PRO A 93 12.27 25.22 19.86
CA PRO A 93 11.02 24.86 20.49
C PRO A 93 11.03 23.41 20.97
N THR A 94 10.44 23.15 22.14
CA THR A 94 10.39 21.81 22.74
C THR A 94 9.00 21.17 22.65
N GLU A 95 8.00 21.91 22.21
CA GLU A 95 6.65 21.42 22.02
C GLU A 95 5.89 22.21 20.95
N VAL A 96 4.81 21.60 20.43
CA VAL A 96 3.84 22.25 19.54
C VAL A 96 2.43 21.75 19.84
N ASP A 97 1.48 22.67 19.93
CA ASP A 97 0.05 22.36 19.95
C ASP A 97 -0.44 22.15 18.52
N LEU A 98 -0.97 20.96 18.25
CA LEU A 98 -1.51 20.57 16.95
C LEU A 98 -2.97 21.06 16.80
N PRO A 99 -3.39 21.44 15.58
CA PRO A 99 -4.77 21.79 15.29
C PRO A 99 -5.79 20.73 15.72
N SER A 100 -7.03 21.13 15.97
CA SER A 100 -8.08 20.26 16.52
C SER A 100 -8.47 19.08 15.63
N HIS A 101 -8.30 19.20 14.31
CA HIS A 101 -8.56 18.12 13.36
C HIS A 101 -7.43 17.07 13.29
N HIS A 102 -6.28 17.30 13.93
CA HIS A 102 -5.21 16.31 14.07
C HIS A 102 -5.57 15.25 15.12
N HIS A 103 -6.33 14.24 14.68
CA HIS A 103 -6.78 13.18 15.56
C HIS A 103 -5.61 12.35 16.14
N PRO A 104 -5.61 11.98 17.44
CA PRO A 104 -4.49 11.30 18.09
C PRO A 104 -4.01 10.03 17.40
N ILE A 105 -4.93 9.22 16.86
CA ILE A 105 -4.54 7.99 16.15
C ILE A 105 -3.75 8.28 14.86
N LEU A 106 -4.02 9.39 14.16
CA LEU A 106 -3.28 9.75 12.96
C LEU A 106 -1.88 10.24 13.34
N ILE A 107 -1.78 11.00 14.43
CA ILE A 107 -0.50 11.45 14.98
C ILE A 107 0.34 10.28 15.49
N ASP A 108 -0.25 9.31 16.17
CA ASP A 108 0.46 8.09 16.60
C ASP A 108 1.09 7.34 15.42
N ARG A 109 0.38 7.32 14.29
CA ARG A 109 0.82 6.63 13.07
C ARG A 109 1.80 7.47 12.26
N LEU A 110 1.68 8.80 12.28
CA LEU A 110 2.70 9.72 11.81
C LEU A 110 3.99 9.55 12.61
N VAL A 111 3.92 9.51 13.95
CA VAL A 111 5.09 9.30 14.82
C VAL A 111 5.74 7.97 14.49
N THR A 112 4.97 6.88 14.35
CA THR A 112 5.53 5.61 13.87
C THR A 112 6.25 5.79 12.53
N PHE A 113 5.61 6.46 11.57
CA PHE A 113 6.15 6.70 10.23
C PHE A 113 7.45 7.51 10.22
N LEU A 114 7.60 8.52 11.09
CA LEU A 114 8.84 9.30 11.22
C LEU A 114 10.06 8.41 11.47
N TYR A 115 9.87 7.34 12.24
CA TYR A 115 10.93 6.39 12.52
C TYR A 115 11.02 5.35 11.41
N THR A 116 9.94 4.65 11.11
CA THR A 116 9.99 3.41 10.32
C THR A 116 9.76 3.59 8.83
N SER A 117 9.34 4.78 8.38
CA SER A 117 8.83 5.04 7.03
C SER A 117 7.69 4.11 6.62
N GLU A 118 6.98 3.56 7.60
CA GLU A 118 5.84 2.67 7.42
C GLU A 118 4.81 2.99 8.50
N TYR A 119 3.54 3.09 8.12
CA TYR A 119 2.42 3.16 9.07
C TYR A 119 1.43 2.03 8.80
N GLN A 120 0.70 1.62 9.84
CA GLN A 120 -0.25 0.52 9.74
C GLN A 120 -1.63 0.94 10.24
N PHE A 121 -2.66 0.55 9.50
CA PHE A 121 -4.06 0.74 9.91
C PHE A 121 -4.36 0.00 11.22
N ASP A 122 -4.01 -1.30 11.28
CA ASP A 122 -4.03 -2.11 12.49
C ASP A 122 -2.62 -2.66 12.76
N PRO A 123 -1.86 -2.10 13.72
CA PRO A 123 -0.51 -2.53 14.04
C PRO A 123 -0.40 -3.96 14.58
N LYS A 124 -1.53 -4.59 14.98
CA LYS A 124 -1.57 -6.02 15.32
C LYS A 124 -1.60 -6.92 14.09
N GLY A 125 -1.51 -6.35 12.87
CA GLY A 125 -1.37 -7.09 11.62
C GLY A 125 -2.61 -7.85 11.18
N ARG A 126 -3.79 -7.55 11.77
CA ARG A 126 -5.05 -8.12 11.31
C ARG A 126 -5.45 -7.42 10.02
N GLU A 127 -6.00 -8.15 9.05
CA GLU A 127 -6.61 -7.57 7.83
C GLU A 127 -7.92 -6.82 8.14
N ALA A 128 -7.92 -5.97 9.16
CA ALA A 128 -9.06 -5.17 9.56
C ALA A 128 -9.45 -4.23 8.41
N GLN A 129 -10.75 -4.16 8.15
CA GLN A 129 -11.35 -3.24 7.18
C GLN A 129 -11.88 -1.97 7.83
N GLU A 130 -12.05 -2.03 9.14
CA GLU A 130 -12.67 -1.01 9.96
C GLU A 130 -11.95 -0.97 11.30
N LEU A 131 -11.76 0.23 11.82
CA LEU A 131 -11.14 0.45 13.11
C LEU A 131 -12.18 0.22 14.20
N LYS A 132 -11.97 -0.77 15.05
CA LYS A 132 -12.85 -1.13 16.16
C LYS A 132 -12.22 -0.70 17.48
N ARG A 133 -13.03 -0.58 18.52
CA ARG A 133 -12.52 -0.24 19.86
C ARG A 133 -11.38 -1.17 20.34
N GLY A 134 -11.46 -2.46 20.00
CA GLY A 134 -10.44 -3.46 20.37
C GLY A 134 -9.15 -3.46 19.53
N ASN A 135 -9.03 -2.59 18.53
CA ASN A 135 -7.77 -2.33 17.81
C ASN A 135 -7.45 -0.83 17.70
N PHE A 136 -8.21 0.01 18.40
CA PHE A 136 -7.94 1.43 18.59
C PHE A 136 -6.93 1.60 19.73
N ASP A 137 -5.65 1.44 19.40
CA ASP A 137 -4.55 1.58 20.36
C ASP A 137 -3.58 2.68 19.89
N LEU A 138 -3.13 3.50 20.84
CA LEU A 138 -2.06 4.48 20.68
C LEU A 138 -0.76 3.83 21.17
N TYR A 139 0.16 3.52 20.25
CA TYR A 139 1.35 2.72 20.56
C TYR A 139 2.58 3.57 20.93
N THR A 140 2.58 4.83 20.53
CA THR A 140 3.71 5.76 20.64
C THR A 140 3.41 6.96 21.55
N ALA A 141 2.15 7.13 21.96
CA ALA A 141 1.77 8.17 22.92
C ALA A 141 2.56 8.04 24.22
N THR A 142 3.14 9.15 24.69
CA THR A 142 3.85 9.22 25.97
C THR A 142 2.92 9.59 27.12
N HIS A 143 1.82 10.26 26.80
CA HIS A 143 0.76 10.56 27.75
C HIS A 143 -0.59 10.50 27.06
N VAL A 144 -1.56 9.86 27.70
CA VAL A 144 -2.97 9.86 27.32
C VAL A 144 -3.74 10.34 28.55
N PRO A 145 -4.56 11.40 28.45
CA PRO A 145 -5.39 11.86 29.57
C PRO A 145 -6.25 10.71 30.14
N ALA A 146 -6.32 10.62 31.46
CA ALA A 146 -7.00 9.55 32.18
C ALA A 146 -8.53 9.74 32.23
N ASP A 147 -9.15 10.04 31.10
CA ASP A 147 -10.60 10.20 30.99
C ASP A 147 -11.29 8.83 31.01
N ASN A 148 -12.30 8.66 31.87
CA ASN A 148 -13.14 7.46 31.88
C ASN A 148 -14.64 7.83 31.86
N PRO A 149 -15.35 7.61 30.73
CA PRO A 149 -14.85 7.03 29.48
C PRO A 149 -13.88 7.96 28.72
N PRO A 150 -13.05 7.44 27.80
CA PRO A 150 -12.20 8.26 26.95
C PRO A 150 -13.01 9.33 26.22
N SER A 151 -12.44 10.52 26.04
CA SER A 151 -13.14 11.63 25.40
C SER A 151 -13.55 11.30 23.96
N ALA A 152 -14.66 11.90 23.51
CA ALA A 152 -15.19 11.67 22.16
C ALA A 152 -14.16 11.98 21.06
N ALA A 153 -13.31 13.00 21.28
CA ALA A 153 -12.24 13.39 20.37
C ALA A 153 -11.16 12.31 20.22
N VAL A 154 -10.89 11.52 21.28
CA VAL A 154 -9.94 10.40 21.21
C VAL A 154 -10.55 9.22 20.45
N THR A 155 -11.86 8.99 20.57
CA THR A 155 -12.53 7.83 19.96
C THR A 155 -13.22 8.12 18.62
N ALA A 156 -13.12 9.34 18.09
CA ALA A 156 -13.94 9.79 16.95
C ALA A 156 -13.73 8.95 15.68
N LEU A 157 -12.53 8.38 15.50
CA LEU A 157 -12.23 7.51 14.35
C LEU A 157 -12.54 6.03 14.59
N VAL A 158 -13.13 5.64 15.72
CA VAL A 158 -13.70 4.29 15.87
C VAL A 158 -14.85 4.14 14.86
N GLY A 159 -14.81 3.08 14.07
CA GLY A 159 -15.72 2.81 12.95
C GLY A 159 -15.18 3.23 11.59
N ILE A 160 -14.03 3.93 11.53
CA ILE A 160 -13.51 4.38 10.24
C ILE A 160 -13.02 3.19 9.39
N ARG A 161 -13.34 3.22 8.10
CA ARG A 161 -12.85 2.25 7.13
C ARG A 161 -11.38 2.50 6.78
N ARG A 162 -10.67 1.43 6.43
CA ARG A 162 -9.24 1.50 6.05
C ARG A 162 -8.92 2.50 4.94
N ASN A 163 -9.81 2.63 3.95
CA ASN A 163 -9.60 3.52 2.81
C ASN A 163 -9.73 4.98 3.25
N MET A 164 -10.79 5.30 4.00
CA MET A 164 -11.00 6.63 4.59
C MET A 164 -9.88 7.01 5.55
N TYR A 165 -9.39 6.05 6.34
CA TYR A 165 -8.21 6.25 7.18
C TYR A 165 -6.96 6.62 6.35
N SER A 166 -6.72 5.92 5.24
CA SER A 166 -5.56 6.21 4.39
C SER A 166 -5.70 7.54 3.67
N LEU A 167 -6.93 7.96 3.36
CA LEU A 167 -7.24 9.30 2.86
C LEU A 167 -6.94 10.38 3.91
N LEU A 168 -7.30 10.16 5.19
CA LEU A 168 -6.92 11.06 6.27
C LEU A 168 -5.39 11.14 6.48
N MET A 169 -4.66 10.03 6.33
CA MET A 169 -3.19 10.05 6.37
C MET A 169 -2.60 10.83 5.19
N PHE A 170 -3.23 10.77 4.01
CA PHE A 170 -2.84 11.57 2.85
C PHE A 170 -3.10 13.06 3.10
N ALA A 171 -4.27 13.43 3.61
CA ALA A 171 -4.60 14.82 3.98
C ALA A 171 -3.62 15.38 5.02
N LEU A 172 -3.28 14.58 6.03
CA LEU A 172 -2.25 14.93 7.02
C LEU A 172 -0.89 15.19 6.34
N ALA A 173 -0.52 14.37 5.36
CA ALA A 173 0.72 14.54 4.62
C ALA A 173 0.73 15.81 3.76
N GLU A 174 -0.39 16.17 3.12
CA GLU A 174 -0.54 17.43 2.39
C GLU A 174 -0.39 18.64 3.31
N GLU A 175 -1.06 18.62 4.46
CA GLU A 175 -1.02 19.72 5.42
C GLU A 175 0.39 19.93 6.00
N LEU A 176 1.09 18.85 6.30
CA LEU A 176 2.45 18.91 6.84
C LEU A 176 3.53 19.10 5.76
N ALA A 177 3.14 19.13 4.48
CA ALA A 177 4.04 19.11 3.33
C ALA A 177 5.09 17.97 3.45
N TYR A 178 4.62 16.73 3.61
CA TYR A 178 5.44 15.54 3.82
C TYR A 178 5.31 14.51 2.67
N PRO A 179 6.10 14.64 1.58
CA PRO A 179 5.95 13.81 0.37
C PRO A 179 6.07 12.30 0.62
N ALA A 180 6.97 11.88 1.51
CA ALA A 180 7.19 10.46 1.79
C ALA A 180 5.92 9.80 2.40
N LEU A 181 5.26 10.49 3.33
CA LEU A 181 4.00 10.01 3.90
C LEU A 181 2.88 10.03 2.85
N GLN A 182 2.84 11.08 2.03
CA GLN A 182 1.85 11.21 0.95
C GLN A 182 1.97 10.04 -0.04
N THR A 183 3.18 9.69 -0.48
CA THR A 183 3.44 8.51 -1.33
C THR A 183 3.04 7.21 -0.63
N SER A 184 3.41 7.02 0.65
CA SER A 184 3.02 5.82 1.38
C SER A 184 1.50 5.68 1.53
N ALA A 185 0.79 6.80 1.72
CA ALA A 185 -0.67 6.80 1.83
C ALA A 185 -1.34 6.54 0.49
N TYR A 186 -0.80 7.12 -0.59
CA TYR A 186 -1.21 6.81 -1.96
C TYR A 186 -1.07 5.32 -2.27
N ASP A 187 0.08 4.71 -1.97
CA ASP A 187 0.33 3.29 -2.19
C ASP A 187 -0.62 2.40 -1.36
N ALA A 188 -0.90 2.79 -0.12
CA ALA A 188 -1.88 2.10 0.72
C ALA A 188 -3.30 2.16 0.10
N LEU A 189 -3.68 3.32 -0.44
CA LEU A 189 -4.94 3.50 -1.16
C LEU A 189 -4.98 2.65 -2.43
N VAL A 190 -3.96 2.67 -3.28
CA VAL A 190 -3.86 1.81 -4.48
C VAL A 190 -4.05 0.34 -4.12
N GLY A 191 -3.37 -0.15 -3.08
CA GLY A 191 -3.50 -1.53 -2.61
C GLY A 191 -4.91 -1.86 -2.11
N SER A 192 -5.60 -0.90 -1.52
CA SER A 192 -6.95 -1.08 -0.98
C SER A 192 -8.08 -0.88 -1.99
N LEU A 193 -7.88 -0.05 -3.01
CA LEU A 193 -8.89 0.31 -4.00
C LEU A 193 -8.73 -0.48 -5.29
N LEU A 194 -7.55 -0.46 -5.92
CA LEU A 194 -7.34 -1.01 -7.25
C LEU A 194 -6.99 -2.50 -7.24
N LEU A 195 -6.27 -2.97 -6.22
CA LEU A 195 -5.76 -4.35 -6.18
C LEU A 195 -6.71 -5.33 -5.49
N ARG A 196 -7.83 -4.85 -4.94
CA ARG A 196 -8.83 -5.71 -4.30
C ARG A 196 -9.80 -6.31 -5.30
N ARG A 197 -10.24 -7.54 -4.99
CA ARG A 197 -11.24 -8.26 -5.79
C ARG A 197 -12.67 -7.81 -5.52
N HIS A 198 -12.93 -7.19 -4.38
CA HIS A 198 -14.27 -6.76 -4.03
C HIS A 198 -14.17 -5.52 -3.16
N LEU A 199 -14.94 -4.52 -3.54
CA LEU A 199 -15.15 -3.31 -2.76
C LEU A 199 -16.64 -2.96 -2.81
N PRO A 200 -17.29 -2.75 -1.65
CA PRO A 200 -18.70 -2.35 -1.62
C PRO A 200 -18.92 -1.03 -2.35
N ILE A 201 -20.05 -0.92 -3.06
CA ILE A 201 -20.51 0.30 -3.76
C ILE A 201 -20.50 1.51 -2.82
N ASP A 202 -21.03 1.34 -1.60
CA ASP A 202 -21.04 2.40 -0.58
C ASP A 202 -19.64 2.91 -0.22
N THR A 203 -18.61 2.06 -0.27
CA THR A 203 -17.23 2.51 -0.02
C THR A 203 -16.71 3.40 -1.15
N LEU A 204 -17.03 3.06 -2.39
CA LEU A 204 -16.65 3.89 -3.53
C LEU A 204 -17.42 5.21 -3.52
N LYS A 205 -18.69 5.19 -3.12
CA LYS A 205 -19.50 6.39 -3.00
C LYS A 205 -18.93 7.34 -1.93
N GLU A 206 -18.61 6.84 -0.74
CA GLU A 206 -17.96 7.64 0.30
C GLU A 206 -16.64 8.26 -0.18
N LEU A 207 -15.85 7.53 -0.99
CA LEU A 207 -14.61 8.06 -1.54
C LEU A 207 -14.85 9.15 -2.59
N VAL A 208 -15.89 9.01 -3.42
CA VAL A 208 -16.31 10.08 -4.34
C VAL A 208 -16.71 11.32 -3.54
N GLU A 209 -17.54 11.16 -2.51
CA GLU A 209 -17.95 12.28 -1.65
C GLU A 209 -16.73 12.94 -1.00
N ALA A 210 -15.78 12.14 -0.50
CA ALA A 210 -14.61 12.66 0.19
C ALA A 210 -13.57 13.36 -0.70
N THR A 211 -13.59 13.10 -2.01
CA THR A 211 -12.60 13.63 -2.97
C THR A 211 -13.18 14.65 -3.95
N PHE A 212 -14.46 14.55 -4.30
CA PHE A 212 -15.14 15.44 -5.25
C PHE A 212 -16.03 16.48 -4.57
N ALA A 213 -16.21 16.44 -3.25
CA ALA A 213 -16.86 17.53 -2.54
C ALA A 213 -16.16 18.88 -2.83
N PRO A 214 -16.90 20.01 -2.86
CA PRO A 214 -16.33 21.32 -3.13
C PRO A 214 -15.20 21.69 -2.15
N PRO A 215 -14.19 22.49 -2.56
CA PRO A 215 -13.20 23.01 -1.63
C PRO A 215 -13.86 23.77 -0.46
N GLY A 216 -13.45 23.45 0.77
CA GLY A 216 -14.04 24.01 2.00
C GLY A 216 -15.29 23.28 2.51
N ASP A 217 -15.82 22.31 1.79
CA ASP A 217 -16.88 21.43 2.27
C ASP A 217 -16.33 20.46 3.34
N PRO A 218 -16.99 20.28 4.50
CA PRO A 218 -16.56 19.33 5.53
C PRO A 218 -16.43 17.88 5.07
N ALA A 219 -17.14 17.48 4.00
CA ALA A 219 -17.01 16.16 3.40
C ALA A 219 -15.67 16.02 2.65
N ARG A 220 -15.09 17.11 2.14
CA ARG A 220 -13.83 17.06 1.40
C ARG A 220 -12.66 16.87 2.36
N ILE A 221 -12.00 15.71 2.29
CA ILE A 221 -10.93 15.35 3.21
C ILE A 221 -9.56 15.90 2.74
N CYS A 222 -9.27 15.80 1.44
CA CYS A 222 -7.97 16.20 0.88
C CYS A 222 -8.10 17.47 0.05
N LYS A 223 -7.01 18.25 -0.01
CA LYS A 223 -6.89 19.36 -0.96
C LYS A 223 -6.83 18.80 -2.37
N ASP A 224 -5.98 17.78 -2.57
CA ASP A 224 -5.75 17.09 -3.83
C ASP A 224 -5.41 18.06 -4.98
N ASP A 225 -4.46 18.97 -4.72
CA ASP A 225 -4.11 20.06 -5.65
C ASP A 225 -3.69 19.56 -7.05
N ALA A 226 -3.13 18.34 -7.12
CA ALA A 226 -2.73 17.69 -8.37
C ALA A 226 -3.79 16.72 -8.93
N GLY A 227 -4.95 16.57 -8.30
CA GLY A 227 -6.03 15.68 -8.72
C GLY A 227 -5.71 14.18 -8.69
N VAL A 228 -4.65 13.78 -7.98
CA VAL A 228 -4.16 12.39 -8.01
C VAL A 228 -5.11 11.43 -7.29
N LEU A 229 -5.80 11.89 -6.24
CA LEU A 229 -6.78 11.10 -5.53
C LEU A 229 -8.09 11.00 -6.31
N GLN A 230 -8.56 12.12 -6.88
CA GLN A 230 -9.72 12.14 -7.77
C GLN A 230 -9.53 11.16 -8.95
N ASN A 231 -8.36 11.19 -9.59
CA ASN A 231 -7.99 10.25 -10.65
C ASN A 231 -7.97 8.80 -10.16
N MET A 232 -7.45 8.53 -8.96
CA MET A 232 -7.45 7.18 -8.39
C MET A 232 -8.87 6.66 -8.12
N VAL A 233 -9.77 7.50 -7.59
CA VAL A 233 -11.16 7.13 -7.33
C VAL A 233 -11.88 6.82 -8.64
N VAL A 234 -11.74 7.68 -9.65
CA VAL A 234 -12.29 7.44 -11.00
C VAL A 234 -11.76 6.14 -11.60
N ALA A 235 -10.45 5.95 -11.60
CA ALA A 235 -9.82 4.74 -12.12
C ALA A 235 -10.30 3.47 -11.38
N SER A 236 -10.54 3.58 -10.07
CA SER A 236 -11.07 2.48 -9.26
C SER A 236 -12.48 2.10 -9.71
N VAL A 237 -13.38 3.07 -9.87
CA VAL A 237 -14.75 2.83 -10.34
C VAL A 237 -14.75 2.16 -11.71
N ILE A 238 -14.00 2.70 -12.68
CA ILE A 238 -13.87 2.14 -14.03
C ILE A 238 -13.35 0.69 -13.96
N ALA A 239 -12.34 0.43 -13.13
CA ALA A 239 -11.78 -0.90 -12.96
C ALA A 239 -12.80 -1.91 -12.40
N TYR A 240 -13.56 -1.54 -11.36
CA TYR A 240 -14.60 -2.40 -10.78
C TYR A 240 -15.74 -2.64 -11.76
N GLU A 241 -16.16 -1.61 -12.50
CA GLU A 241 -17.21 -1.74 -13.49
C GLU A 241 -16.84 -2.72 -14.61
N ALA A 242 -15.60 -2.65 -15.10
CA ALA A 242 -15.13 -3.51 -16.18
C ALA A 242 -14.90 -4.97 -15.73
N LYS A 243 -14.37 -5.16 -14.51
CA LYS A 243 -13.85 -6.45 -14.05
C LYS A 243 -14.78 -7.19 -13.09
N ASN A 244 -15.57 -6.50 -12.28
CA ASN A 244 -16.20 -7.08 -11.09
C ASN A 244 -17.72 -6.91 -11.07
N TRP A 245 -18.25 -5.83 -11.60
CA TRP A 245 -19.68 -5.53 -11.52
C TRP A 245 -20.51 -6.29 -12.56
N ASN A 246 -21.66 -6.78 -12.10
CA ASN A 246 -22.74 -7.23 -12.96
C ASN A 246 -23.67 -6.06 -13.29
N GLU A 247 -24.74 -6.34 -14.04
CA GLU A 247 -25.71 -5.32 -14.44
C GLU A 247 -26.42 -4.67 -13.24
N GLN A 248 -26.77 -5.47 -12.22
CA GLN A 248 -27.39 -4.93 -11.01
C GLN A 248 -26.44 -4.00 -10.26
N SER A 249 -25.19 -4.38 -10.04
CA SER A 249 -24.20 -3.52 -9.36
C SER A 249 -23.94 -2.22 -10.11
N ARG A 250 -23.95 -2.25 -11.46
CA ARG A 250 -23.87 -1.04 -12.27
C ARG A 250 -25.09 -0.15 -12.06
N LYS A 251 -26.29 -0.73 -12.08
CA LYS A 251 -27.54 0.00 -11.81
C LYS A 251 -27.52 0.63 -10.42
N ASP A 252 -27.18 -0.15 -9.38
CA ASP A 252 -27.09 0.31 -8.00
C ASP A 252 -26.08 1.47 -7.86
N TRP A 253 -24.91 1.35 -8.50
CA TRP A 253 -23.91 2.41 -8.54
C TRP A 253 -24.48 3.67 -9.20
N THR A 254 -24.97 3.57 -10.43
CA THR A 254 -25.51 4.71 -11.17
C THR A 254 -26.60 5.40 -10.36
N GLU A 255 -27.57 4.65 -9.80
CA GLU A 255 -28.63 5.15 -8.92
C GLU A 255 -28.08 5.87 -7.67
N SER A 256 -27.00 5.36 -7.07
CA SER A 256 -26.43 5.92 -5.86
C SER A 256 -25.76 7.30 -6.05
N ILE A 257 -25.37 7.65 -7.27
CA ILE A 257 -24.65 8.89 -7.61
C ILE A 257 -25.32 9.71 -8.75
N GLN A 258 -26.66 9.72 -8.81
CA GLN A 258 -27.41 10.52 -9.82
C GLN A 258 -27.60 11.99 -9.45
N ALA A 259 -27.41 12.35 -8.18
CA ALA A 259 -27.68 13.70 -7.72
C ALA A 259 -26.76 14.73 -8.43
N PRO A 260 -27.23 15.97 -8.69
CA PRO A 260 -26.44 16.99 -9.38
C PRO A 260 -25.07 17.28 -8.72
N GLY A 261 -24.95 17.06 -7.41
CA GLY A 261 -23.70 17.22 -6.66
C GLY A 261 -22.56 16.31 -7.15
N TYR A 262 -22.85 15.22 -7.85
CA TYR A 262 -21.84 14.32 -8.41
C TYR A 262 -21.43 14.66 -9.86
N ALA A 263 -21.90 15.77 -10.43
CA ALA A 263 -21.54 16.19 -11.79
C ALA A 263 -20.01 16.32 -12.02
N PRO A 264 -19.20 16.85 -11.06
CA PRO A 264 -17.74 16.87 -11.21
C PRO A 264 -17.13 15.48 -11.35
N PHE A 265 -17.62 14.51 -10.57
CA PHE A 265 -17.18 13.12 -10.67
C PHE A 265 -17.52 12.54 -12.05
N TRP A 266 -18.75 12.71 -12.52
CA TRP A 266 -19.16 12.19 -13.83
C TRP A 266 -18.40 12.82 -14.99
N THR A 267 -18.06 14.10 -14.88
CA THR A 267 -17.18 14.77 -15.86
C THR A 267 -15.82 14.09 -15.92
N ALA A 268 -15.15 13.93 -14.77
CA ALA A 268 -13.84 13.28 -14.70
C ALA A 268 -13.90 11.82 -15.16
N TYR A 269 -14.95 11.09 -14.79
CA TYR A 269 -15.19 9.71 -15.21
C TYR A 269 -15.34 9.59 -16.73
N ASN A 270 -16.17 10.43 -17.36
CA ASN A 270 -16.39 10.40 -18.81
C ASN A 270 -15.12 10.80 -19.58
N THR A 271 -14.37 11.79 -19.09
CA THR A 271 -13.06 12.16 -19.66
C THR A 271 -12.09 10.98 -19.58
N ALA A 272 -11.97 10.33 -18.42
CA ALA A 272 -11.08 9.19 -18.25
C ALA A 272 -11.46 8.00 -19.15
N LEU A 273 -12.76 7.74 -19.37
CA LEU A 273 -13.21 6.74 -20.33
C LEU A 273 -12.79 7.09 -21.77
N ALA A 274 -12.96 8.35 -22.18
CA ALA A 274 -12.64 8.80 -23.54
C ALA A 274 -11.13 8.74 -23.80
N GLU A 275 -10.31 9.16 -22.84
CA GLU A 275 -8.85 9.18 -22.95
C GLU A 275 -8.21 7.79 -22.92
N ASN A 276 -8.90 6.78 -22.36
CA ASN A 276 -8.37 5.42 -22.16
C ASN A 276 -9.19 4.35 -22.89
N GLU A 277 -9.92 4.73 -23.96
CA GLU A 277 -10.80 3.85 -24.71
C GLU A 277 -10.06 2.63 -25.29
N ASP A 278 -8.81 2.83 -25.71
CA ASP A 278 -7.90 1.79 -26.22
C ASP A 278 -7.62 0.71 -25.17
N LEU A 279 -7.24 1.11 -23.94
CA LEU A 279 -6.97 0.20 -22.84
C LEU A 279 -8.22 -0.60 -22.42
N LEU A 280 -9.39 0.04 -22.46
CA LEU A 280 -10.66 -0.62 -22.16
C LEU A 280 -11.04 -1.66 -23.23
N LYS A 281 -10.82 -1.33 -24.52
CA LYS A 281 -11.00 -2.29 -25.63
C LYS A 281 -10.05 -3.49 -25.49
N GLU A 282 -8.78 -3.25 -25.18
CA GLU A 282 -7.81 -4.33 -24.94
C GLU A 282 -8.23 -5.24 -23.78
N ALA A 283 -8.70 -4.65 -22.67
CA ALA A 283 -9.18 -5.40 -21.52
C ALA A 283 -10.40 -6.27 -21.86
N GLN A 284 -11.34 -5.75 -22.66
CA GLN A 284 -12.51 -6.48 -23.11
C GLN A 284 -12.14 -7.66 -24.01
N ILE A 285 -11.23 -7.46 -24.97
CA ILE A 285 -10.70 -8.53 -25.84
C ILE A 285 -10.03 -9.63 -25.00
N ALA A 286 -9.25 -9.23 -23.99
CA ALA A 286 -8.60 -10.17 -23.08
C ALA A 286 -9.62 -10.99 -22.28
N LYS A 287 -10.70 -10.37 -21.80
CA LYS A 287 -11.81 -11.01 -21.07
C LYS A 287 -12.53 -12.03 -21.93
N GLU A 288 -12.88 -11.67 -23.17
CA GLU A 288 -13.52 -12.59 -24.12
C GLU A 288 -12.61 -13.77 -24.48
N THR A 289 -11.32 -13.50 -24.68
CA THR A 289 -10.32 -14.54 -24.96
C THR A 289 -10.18 -15.50 -23.77
N ALA A 290 -10.17 -14.99 -22.54
CA ALA A 290 -10.14 -15.79 -21.32
C ALA A 290 -11.41 -16.65 -21.18
N ALA A 291 -12.59 -16.08 -21.43
CA ALA A 291 -13.86 -16.80 -21.39
C ALA A 291 -13.93 -17.94 -22.42
N ARG A 292 -13.46 -17.68 -23.67
CA ARG A 292 -13.36 -18.73 -24.70
C ARG A 292 -12.42 -19.86 -24.29
N ARG A 293 -11.28 -19.55 -23.64
CA ARG A 293 -10.34 -20.56 -23.12
C ARG A 293 -10.95 -21.37 -21.98
N ALA A 294 -11.66 -20.72 -21.06
CA ALA A 294 -12.34 -21.39 -19.95
C ALA A 294 -13.42 -22.34 -20.46
N LYS A 295 -14.26 -21.90 -21.40
CA LYS A 295 -15.26 -22.74 -22.05
C LYS A 295 -14.63 -23.94 -22.75
N ALA A 296 -13.59 -23.72 -23.57
CA ALA A 296 -12.90 -24.81 -24.25
C ALA A 296 -12.22 -25.81 -23.29
N ALA A 297 -11.81 -25.37 -22.10
CA ALA A 297 -11.29 -26.26 -21.06
C ALA A 297 -12.42 -27.09 -20.43
N ALA A 298 -13.55 -26.46 -20.08
CA ALA A 298 -14.73 -27.14 -19.55
C ALA A 298 -15.31 -28.16 -20.54
N ASP A 299 -15.41 -27.81 -21.83
CA ASP A 299 -15.90 -28.70 -22.88
C ASP A 299 -15.00 -29.94 -23.03
N ARG A 300 -13.67 -29.77 -22.92
CA ARG A 300 -12.71 -30.90 -22.93
C ARG A 300 -12.85 -31.79 -21.70
N GLU A 301 -13.06 -31.20 -20.54
CA GLU A 301 -13.26 -31.95 -19.30
C GLU A 301 -14.56 -32.76 -19.34
N ALA A 302 -15.66 -32.14 -19.79
CA ALA A 302 -16.95 -32.81 -19.99
C ALA A 302 -16.84 -33.96 -21.01
N ALA A 303 -16.12 -33.76 -22.13
CA ALA A 303 -15.89 -34.81 -23.12
C ALA A 303 -15.07 -35.99 -22.56
N MET A 304 -14.10 -35.73 -21.67
CA MET A 304 -13.33 -36.79 -21.01
C MET A 304 -14.17 -37.57 -19.98
N GLN A 305 -15.09 -36.90 -19.27
CA GLN A 305 -16.00 -37.55 -18.33
C GLN A 305 -17.03 -38.44 -19.06
N LEU A 306 -17.54 -38.01 -20.21
CA LEU A 306 -18.45 -38.80 -21.06
C LEU A 306 -17.80 -40.06 -21.64
N MET A 307 -16.48 -40.04 -21.89
CA MET A 307 -15.72 -41.22 -22.31
C MET A 307 -15.28 -42.13 -21.14
N GLY A 308 -15.57 -41.77 -19.90
CA GLY A 308 -15.15 -42.48 -18.68
C GLY A 308 -16.17 -43.46 -18.08
N HIS A 309 -17.37 -43.59 -18.66
CA HIS A 309 -18.43 -44.52 -18.21
C HIS A 309 -18.72 -45.65 -19.22
N GLY A 310 -17.66 -46.27 -19.73
CA GLY A 310 -17.75 -47.58 -20.38
C GLY A 310 -17.12 -48.64 -19.49
N ASP A 311 -17.95 -49.48 -18.86
CA ASP A 311 -17.47 -50.67 -18.16
C ASP A 311 -16.97 -51.73 -19.17
N SER A 312 -15.93 -52.44 -18.72
CA SER A 312 -15.42 -53.74 -19.16
C SER A 312 -14.29 -53.82 -20.22
N ASN A 313 -13.21 -54.46 -19.74
CA ASN A 313 -12.25 -55.33 -20.44
C ASN A 313 -11.54 -54.80 -21.70
N GLY A 314 -10.46 -54.06 -21.49
CA GLY A 314 -9.39 -53.93 -22.46
C GLY A 314 -8.18 -53.28 -21.82
N SER A 315 -7.09 -54.04 -21.67
CA SER A 315 -5.79 -53.54 -21.23
C SER A 315 -5.46 -52.20 -21.91
N PRO A 316 -5.00 -51.19 -21.18
CA PRO A 316 -4.71 -49.90 -21.78
C PRO A 316 -3.58 -50.06 -22.81
N PRO A 317 -3.72 -49.52 -24.04
CA PRO A 317 -2.61 -49.54 -24.99
C PRO A 317 -1.46 -48.71 -24.41
N PRO A 318 -0.20 -49.11 -24.68
CA PRO A 318 0.95 -48.44 -24.09
C PRO A 318 0.96 -46.97 -24.53
N ARG A 319 1.03 -46.08 -23.54
CA ARG A 319 1.33 -44.66 -23.76
C ARG A 319 2.56 -44.55 -24.65
N LYS A 320 2.37 -44.18 -25.93
CA LYS A 320 3.46 -43.66 -26.76
C LYS A 320 3.94 -42.39 -26.08
N ASN A 321 5.06 -42.50 -25.36
CA ASN A 321 5.88 -41.38 -24.96
C ASN A 321 6.37 -40.65 -26.22
N ARG A 322 5.52 -39.79 -26.80
CA ARG A 322 6.01 -38.69 -27.63
C ARG A 322 6.70 -37.73 -26.67
N GLY A 323 8.01 -37.88 -26.56
CA GLY A 323 8.87 -37.00 -25.79
C GLY A 323 8.53 -35.55 -26.08
N ILE A 324 7.93 -34.88 -25.10
CA ILE A 324 7.85 -33.43 -25.09
C ILE A 324 9.29 -32.97 -24.87
N LYS A 325 10.01 -32.73 -25.97
CA LYS A 325 11.20 -31.91 -25.96
C LYS A 325 10.81 -30.55 -25.37
N LYS A 326 11.11 -30.35 -24.10
CA LYS A 326 11.14 -29.04 -23.44
C LYS A 326 12.25 -28.20 -24.09
N THR A 327 12.01 -27.74 -25.29
CA THR A 327 12.89 -26.79 -25.99
C THR A 327 12.07 -25.60 -26.44
N ARG A 328 12.60 -24.41 -26.14
CA ARG A 328 12.16 -23.07 -26.59
C ARG A 328 10.98 -22.41 -25.86
N LYS A 329 11.17 -22.11 -24.57
CA LYS A 329 10.62 -20.88 -23.96
C LYS A 329 11.67 -19.96 -23.31
N LYS A 330 12.90 -20.43 -23.07
CA LYS A 330 13.99 -19.60 -22.54
C LYS A 330 14.68 -18.73 -23.60
N SER A 331 14.67 -19.11 -24.88
CA SER A 331 15.33 -18.31 -25.94
C SER A 331 14.57 -17.03 -26.27
N ALA A 332 13.24 -17.08 -26.39
CA ALA A 332 12.44 -15.90 -26.72
C ALA A 332 12.43 -14.83 -25.60
N VAL A 333 12.56 -15.25 -24.34
CA VAL A 333 12.66 -14.33 -23.20
C VAL A 333 14.06 -13.71 -23.11
N ARG A 334 15.11 -14.47 -23.43
CA ARG A 334 16.49 -13.96 -23.49
C ARG A 334 16.70 -13.00 -24.66
N GLU A 335 16.13 -13.32 -25.83
CA GLU A 335 16.21 -12.50 -27.04
C GLU A 335 15.41 -11.18 -26.89
N ARG A 336 14.27 -11.20 -26.18
CA ARG A 336 13.55 -9.97 -25.79
C ARG A 336 14.30 -9.13 -24.77
N LYS A 337 15.06 -9.76 -23.87
CA LYS A 337 15.90 -9.04 -22.90
C LYS A 337 17.13 -8.41 -23.58
N GLU A 338 17.82 -9.13 -24.45
CA GLU A 338 18.96 -8.61 -25.22
C GLU A 338 18.57 -7.48 -26.19
N LYS A 339 17.38 -7.54 -26.82
CA LYS A 339 16.87 -6.42 -27.63
C LYS A 339 16.53 -5.18 -26.80
N ARG A 340 16.00 -5.37 -25.59
CA ARG A 340 15.65 -4.27 -24.67
C ARG A 340 16.89 -3.64 -24.04
N ASP A 341 17.91 -4.43 -23.72
CA ASP A 341 19.16 -3.94 -23.15
C ASP A 341 19.98 -3.18 -24.23
N LYS A 342 20.03 -3.68 -25.49
CA LYS A 342 20.65 -2.93 -26.62
C LYS A 342 19.95 -1.62 -26.97
N ALA A 343 18.63 -1.54 -26.84
CA ALA A 343 17.89 -0.30 -27.06
C ALA A 343 18.13 0.74 -25.94
N ARG A 344 18.50 0.27 -24.73
CA ARG A 344 18.80 1.13 -23.59
C ARG A 344 20.22 1.67 -23.65
N ASP A 345 21.18 0.87 -24.12
CA ASP A 345 22.57 1.31 -24.30
C ASP A 345 22.72 2.25 -25.51
N ALA A 346 21.93 2.08 -26.58
CA ALA A 346 21.91 3.00 -27.72
C ALA A 346 21.36 4.40 -27.37
N ASN A 347 20.51 4.51 -26.34
CA ASN A 347 19.97 5.79 -25.87
C ASN A 347 20.82 6.46 -24.77
N ALA A 348 21.83 5.75 -24.24
CA ALA A 348 22.73 6.26 -23.20
C ALA A 348 24.08 6.76 -23.75
N GLY A 349 24.35 6.58 -25.04
CA GLY A 349 25.61 6.98 -25.70
C GLY A 349 25.55 8.29 -26.49
N GLY A 350 24.58 9.16 -26.22
CA GLY A 350 24.28 10.35 -27.04
C GLY A 350 24.25 11.68 -26.29
N SER A 351 25.09 11.89 -25.27
CA SER A 351 25.22 13.21 -24.63
C SER A 351 26.59 13.43 -23.96
N ASP A 352 27.69 13.14 -24.65
CA ASP A 352 29.04 13.54 -24.23
C ASP A 352 29.92 13.71 -25.47
N ALA A 353 29.68 14.78 -26.23
CA ALA A 353 30.60 15.35 -27.21
C ALA A 353 30.01 16.68 -27.70
N ASP A 354 30.37 17.77 -27.02
CA ASP A 354 30.65 19.09 -27.60
C ASP A 354 30.73 20.13 -26.47
N MET A 355 31.90 20.20 -25.83
CA MET A 355 32.40 21.43 -25.23
C MET A 355 33.87 21.55 -25.57
N ASP A 356 34.14 21.90 -26.82
CA ASP A 356 35.41 22.50 -27.20
C ASP A 356 35.41 23.97 -26.77
N MET A 357 36.51 24.33 -26.10
CA MET A 357 36.86 25.67 -25.66
C MET A 357 37.14 26.59 -26.83
N GLU A 358 36.69 27.84 -26.76
CA GLU A 358 37.47 28.98 -27.26
C GLU A 358 37.44 30.15 -26.25
N ILE A 359 38.65 30.39 -25.71
CA ILE A 359 39.31 31.62 -25.22
C ILE A 359 38.47 32.68 -24.48
#